data_AF-A0A842J7Z7-F1
#
_entry.id   AF-A0A842J7Z7-F1
#
_cell.length_a   1.000
_cell.length_b   1.000
_cell.length_c   1.000
_cell.angle_alpha   90.00
_cell.angle_beta   90.00
_cell.angle_gamma   90.00
#
_symmetry.space_group_name_H-M   'P 1'
#
loop_
_entity.id
_entity.type
_entity.pdbx_description
1 polymer ?
#
loop_
_entity_poly.entity_id
_entity_poly.type
_entity_poly.pdbx_seq_one_letter_code
_entity_poly.pdbx_strand_id
1 'polypeptide(L)'
;MINGSNLNISTANFKSNLTPADKTAKTNLANEQTEIAKEQDKAKEKSQIDALMHIPIKNAVESIIDIDESEKGWITKTIDKIDGILSKKYTADERRALSMKYPPETMDGAKDLVLQLYANTLKRYSKDGEPTIQGKLLGLGTKEEREELIAFKDSLPEGATMSDVGANLLLRTDISIEEFKKLYAEDIEKTTKAHKEAVAKINQEMREYNENLAKQRAEAKFKPIQATSKSKTYVDKDIRREFFENFLKAERKKGTDITEILNQLAKLGKFDVKA
;
A
#
# COMPACT_ATOMS: atom_id res chain seq x y z
N MET A 1 -37.34 12.46 -100.99
CA MET A 1 -38.38 12.84 -100.02
C MET A 1 -38.83 11.58 -99.30
N ILE A 2 -38.98 11.70 -97.97
CA ILE A 2 -39.57 10.74 -97.00
C ILE A 2 -38.75 9.46 -96.73
N ASN A 3 -38.14 9.39 -95.53
CA ASN A 3 -38.40 8.25 -94.65
C ASN A 3 -38.25 8.70 -93.18
N GLY A 4 -39.38 9.07 -92.58
CA GLY A 4 -39.50 9.35 -91.16
C GLY A 4 -40.04 8.13 -90.44
N SER A 5 -39.35 7.66 -89.42
CA SER A 5 -39.89 6.74 -88.42
C SER A 5 -39.51 7.28 -87.04
N ASN A 6 -40.51 7.84 -86.37
CA ASN A 6 -40.46 8.33 -85.00
C ASN A 6 -40.21 7.16 -84.03
N LEU A 7 -39.09 7.19 -83.31
CA LEU A 7 -38.89 6.38 -82.11
C LEU A 7 -39.05 7.30 -80.89
N ASN A 8 -40.23 7.21 -80.31
CA ASN A 8 -40.69 7.94 -79.13
C ASN A 8 -40.17 7.21 -77.89
N ILE A 9 -39.05 7.67 -77.31
CA ILE A 9 -38.54 7.13 -76.03
C ILE A 9 -39.24 7.87 -74.89
N SER A 10 -40.27 7.22 -74.35
CA SER A 10 -41.05 7.66 -73.20
C SER A 10 -40.18 7.58 -71.92
N THR A 11 -40.20 8.65 -71.14
CA THR A 11 -39.66 8.74 -69.78
C THR A 11 -40.48 7.85 -68.83
N ALA A 12 -40.17 6.55 -68.82
CA ALA A 12 -40.75 5.59 -67.88
C ALA A 12 -39.89 5.47 -66.60
N ASN A 13 -40.39 6.06 -65.52
CA ASN A 13 -40.21 5.69 -64.11
C ASN A 13 -39.13 4.62 -63.80
N PHE A 14 -37.93 5.04 -63.41
CA PHE A 14 -36.99 4.19 -62.66
C PHE A 14 -37.52 3.97 -61.23
N LYS A 15 -38.42 3.00 -61.06
CA LYS A 15 -38.71 2.43 -59.73
C LYS A 15 -37.51 1.56 -59.33
N SER A 16 -36.84 1.93 -58.25
CA SER A 16 -35.69 1.18 -57.70
C SER A 16 -36.10 -0.23 -57.26
N ASN A 17 -35.81 -1.25 -58.06
CA ASN A 17 -35.94 -2.65 -57.67
C ASN A 17 -34.66 -3.11 -56.95
N LEU A 18 -34.54 -2.80 -55.67
CA LEU A 18 -33.57 -3.46 -54.77
C LEU A 18 -34.16 -4.79 -54.32
N THR A 19 -33.39 -5.88 -54.43
CA THR A 19 -33.82 -7.21 -53.98
C THR A 19 -34.02 -7.25 -52.46
N PRO A 20 -34.83 -8.18 -51.90
CA PRO A 20 -34.98 -8.29 -50.45
C PRO A 20 -33.66 -8.47 -49.70
N ALA A 21 -32.68 -9.16 -50.30
CA ALA A 21 -31.33 -9.32 -49.74
C ALA A 21 -30.54 -7.99 -49.69
N ASP A 22 -30.65 -7.15 -50.73
CA ASP A 22 -30.01 -5.83 -50.77
C ASP A 22 -30.62 -4.85 -49.75
N LYS A 23 -31.92 -4.99 -49.48
CA LYS A 23 -32.60 -4.21 -48.43
C LYS A 23 -32.11 -4.63 -47.04
N THR A 24 -32.03 -5.93 -46.76
CA THR A 24 -31.53 -6.45 -45.47
C THR A 24 -30.06 -6.09 -45.24
N ALA A 25 -29.20 -6.19 -46.25
CA ALA A 25 -27.78 -5.82 -46.14
C ALA A 25 -27.59 -4.31 -45.86
N LYS A 26 -28.38 -3.44 -46.52
CA LYS A 26 -28.36 -2.00 -46.24
C LYS A 26 -28.88 -1.65 -44.84
N THR A 27 -29.91 -2.34 -44.37
CA THR A 27 -30.43 -2.15 -43.00
C THR A 27 -29.42 -2.60 -41.94
N ASN A 28 -28.73 -3.72 -42.15
CA ASN A 28 -27.70 -4.19 -41.22
C ASN A 28 -26.48 -3.25 -41.18
N LEU A 29 -26.02 -2.75 -42.32
CA LEU A 29 -24.92 -1.77 -42.38
C LEU A 29 -25.29 -0.44 -41.72
N ALA A 30 -26.53 0.03 -41.88
CA ALA A 30 -27.02 1.23 -41.21
C ALA A 30 -27.11 1.04 -39.69
N ASN A 31 -27.50 -0.15 -39.23
CA ASN A 31 -27.54 -0.49 -37.81
C ASN A 31 -26.12 -0.57 -37.22
N GLU A 32 -25.17 -1.20 -37.91
CA GLU A 32 -23.75 -1.24 -37.49
C GLU A 32 -23.11 0.15 -37.42
N GLN A 33 -23.33 1.01 -38.42
CA GLN A 33 -22.85 2.40 -38.38
C GLN A 33 -23.47 3.21 -37.24
N THR A 34 -24.74 2.94 -36.90
CA THR A 34 -25.42 3.58 -35.77
C THR A 34 -24.84 3.12 -34.43
N GLU A 35 -24.50 1.84 -34.27
CA GLU A 35 -23.86 1.33 -33.06
C GLU A 35 -22.43 1.84 -32.90
N ILE A 36 -21.64 1.88 -33.98
CA ILE A 36 -20.27 2.45 -33.97
C ILE A 36 -20.30 3.94 -33.58
N ALA A 37 -21.24 4.72 -34.11
CA ALA A 37 -21.39 6.13 -33.75
C ALA A 37 -21.72 6.30 -32.25
N LYS A 38 -22.62 5.46 -31.70
CA LYS A 38 -22.95 5.47 -30.26
C LYS A 38 -21.75 5.10 -29.38
N GLU A 39 -20.93 4.13 -29.81
CA GLU A 39 -19.71 3.76 -29.08
C GLU A 39 -18.66 4.89 -29.10
N GLN A 40 -18.48 5.54 -30.25
CA GLN A 40 -17.61 6.70 -30.38
C GLN A 40 -18.07 7.88 -29.51
N ASP A 41 -19.37 8.16 -29.46
CA ASP A 41 -19.94 9.21 -28.62
C ASP A 41 -19.74 8.91 -27.13
N LYS A 42 -19.96 7.66 -26.69
CA LYS A 42 -19.69 7.23 -25.30
C LYS A 42 -18.21 7.34 -24.94
N ALA A 43 -17.31 6.95 -25.85
CA ALA A 43 -15.87 7.06 -25.62
C ALA A 43 -15.43 8.53 -25.50
N LYS A 44 -16.02 9.41 -26.33
CA LYS A 44 -15.78 10.85 -26.26
C LYS A 44 -16.29 11.46 -24.96
N GLU A 45 -17.50 11.12 -24.53
CA GLU A 45 -18.05 11.59 -23.25
C GLU A 45 -17.17 11.15 -22.08
N LYS A 46 -16.77 9.87 -22.06
CA LYS A 46 -15.85 9.35 -21.03
C LYS A 46 -14.52 10.10 -21.00
N SER A 47 -13.95 10.42 -22.16
CA SER A 47 -12.72 11.21 -22.28
C SER A 47 -12.89 12.62 -21.71
N GLN A 48 -14.04 13.26 -21.95
CA GLN A 48 -14.33 14.59 -21.40
C GLN A 48 -14.56 14.56 -19.88
N ILE A 49 -15.25 13.53 -19.37
CA ILE A 49 -15.41 13.31 -17.92
C ILE A 49 -14.02 13.15 -17.28
N ASP A 50 -13.17 12.31 -17.87
CA ASP A 50 -11.83 12.07 -17.38
C ASP A 50 -11.00 13.37 -17.34
N ALA A 51 -11.06 14.18 -18.39
CA ALA A 51 -10.41 15.49 -18.44
C ALA A 51 -10.91 16.45 -17.35
N LEU A 52 -12.22 16.49 -17.10
CA LEU A 52 -12.81 17.34 -16.06
C LEU A 52 -12.38 16.91 -14.65
N MET A 53 -12.23 15.60 -14.41
CA MET A 53 -11.86 15.06 -13.10
C MET A 53 -10.37 15.17 -12.77
N HIS A 54 -9.49 15.33 -13.77
CA HIS A 54 -8.03 15.38 -13.58
C HIS A 54 -7.44 16.80 -13.52
N ILE A 55 -8.21 17.83 -13.87
CA ILE A 55 -7.77 19.22 -13.70
C ILE A 55 -7.96 19.70 -12.25
N PRO A 56 -7.27 20.78 -11.83
CA PRO A 56 -7.50 21.36 -10.51
C PRO A 56 -8.98 21.65 -10.28
N ILE A 57 -9.51 21.24 -9.12
CA ILE A 57 -10.93 21.31 -8.79
C ILE A 57 -11.50 22.72 -9.01
N LYS A 58 -10.75 23.77 -8.64
CA LYS A 58 -11.13 25.16 -8.89
C LYS A 58 -11.40 25.43 -10.37
N ASN A 59 -10.47 25.09 -11.25
CA ASN A 59 -10.61 25.27 -12.70
C ASN A 59 -11.79 24.47 -13.26
N ALA A 60 -12.03 23.26 -12.72
CA ALA A 60 -13.19 22.46 -13.11
C ALA A 60 -14.50 23.16 -12.75
N VAL A 61 -14.59 23.74 -11.54
CA VAL A 61 -15.78 24.45 -11.06
C VAL A 61 -16.02 25.73 -11.84
N GLU A 62 -14.97 26.50 -12.16
CA GLU A 62 -15.06 27.73 -12.97
C GLU A 62 -15.59 27.45 -14.38
N SER A 63 -15.45 26.22 -14.90
CA SER A 63 -16.08 25.80 -16.16
C SER A 63 -17.59 25.51 -16.04
N ILE A 64 -18.11 25.42 -14.81
CA ILE A 64 -19.50 25.04 -14.49
C ILE A 64 -20.28 26.24 -13.94
N ILE A 65 -19.66 27.04 -13.08
CA ILE A 65 -20.27 28.22 -12.44
C ILE A 65 -19.28 29.39 -12.41
N ASP A 66 -19.80 30.61 -12.56
CA ASP A 66 -19.00 31.81 -12.31
C ASP A 66 -18.72 31.98 -10.82
N ILE A 67 -17.48 32.33 -10.47
CA ILE A 67 -17.01 32.66 -9.13
C ILE A 67 -16.35 34.04 -9.19
N ASP A 68 -16.81 34.96 -8.36
CA ASP A 68 -16.19 36.27 -8.19
C ASP A 68 -15.43 36.31 -6.86
N GLU A 69 -14.13 36.00 -6.89
CA GLU A 69 -13.27 36.02 -5.70
C GLU A 69 -12.94 37.43 -5.20
N SER A 70 -13.25 38.47 -5.99
CA SER A 70 -13.06 39.87 -5.57
C SER A 70 -14.14 40.33 -4.59
N GLU A 71 -15.28 39.63 -4.57
CA GLU A 71 -16.40 40.00 -3.73
C GLU A 71 -16.18 39.61 -2.26
N LYS A 72 -16.53 40.52 -1.34
CA LYS A 72 -16.51 40.19 0.08
C LYS A 72 -17.45 39.02 0.37
N GLY A 73 -16.92 38.00 1.05
CA GLY A 73 -17.68 36.79 1.40
C GLY A 73 -17.95 35.86 0.22
N TRP A 74 -17.14 35.94 -0.85
CA TRP A 74 -17.28 35.08 -2.03
C TRP A 74 -17.34 33.58 -1.69
N ILE A 75 -16.60 33.12 -0.67
CA ILE A 75 -16.59 31.71 -0.24
C ILE A 75 -18.00 31.26 0.16
N THR A 76 -18.66 32.02 1.04
CA THR A 76 -20.04 31.72 1.47
C THR A 76 -21.00 31.75 0.30
N LYS A 77 -20.90 32.76 -0.56
CA LYS A 77 -21.76 32.89 -1.75
C LYS A 77 -21.58 31.74 -2.73
N THR A 78 -20.36 31.29 -2.95
CA THR A 78 -20.07 30.14 -3.81
C THR A 78 -20.60 28.85 -3.20
N ILE A 79 -20.46 28.66 -1.88
CA ILE A 79 -21.08 27.53 -1.17
C ILE A 79 -22.61 27.55 -1.36
N ASP A 80 -23.26 28.70 -1.13
CA ASP A 80 -24.71 28.83 -1.26
C ASP A 80 -25.18 28.60 -2.69
N LYS A 81 -24.43 29.09 -3.69
CA LYS A 81 -24.70 28.85 -5.12
C LYS A 81 -24.64 27.36 -5.45
N ILE A 82 -23.61 26.65 -4.99
CA ILE A 82 -23.46 25.20 -5.18
C ILE A 82 -24.58 24.44 -4.45
N ASP A 83 -24.86 24.80 -3.20
CA ASP A 83 -25.91 24.16 -2.41
C ASP A 83 -27.29 24.37 -3.06
N GLY A 84 -27.55 25.55 -3.65
CA GLY A 84 -28.76 25.85 -4.41
C GLY A 84 -28.90 25.09 -5.74
N ILE A 85 -27.79 24.73 -6.40
CA ILE A 85 -27.79 23.88 -7.60
C ILE A 85 -28.07 22.43 -7.19
N LEU A 86 -27.30 21.90 -6.23
CA LEU A 86 -27.35 20.49 -5.88
C LEU A 86 -28.61 20.10 -5.11
N SER A 87 -29.17 20.99 -4.28
CA SER A 87 -30.41 20.72 -3.52
C SER A 87 -31.65 20.50 -4.40
N LYS A 88 -31.63 20.94 -5.67
CA LYS A 88 -32.70 20.66 -6.64
C LYS A 88 -32.71 19.22 -7.12
N LYS A 89 -31.57 18.53 -7.03
CA LYS A 89 -31.35 17.17 -7.55
C LYS A 89 -31.17 16.13 -6.44
N TYR A 90 -30.66 16.54 -5.29
CA TYR A 90 -30.19 15.64 -4.25
C TYR A 90 -30.62 16.10 -2.86
N THR A 91 -31.00 15.14 -2.02
CA THR A 91 -31.11 15.32 -0.57
C THR A 91 -29.74 15.51 0.08
N ALA A 92 -29.72 15.93 1.35
CA ALA A 92 -28.45 16.11 2.08
C ALA A 92 -27.61 14.81 2.17
N ASP A 93 -28.26 13.66 2.33
CA ASP A 93 -27.56 12.37 2.44
C ASP A 93 -27.06 11.87 1.08
N GLU A 94 -27.84 12.06 0.01
CA GLU A 94 -27.40 11.75 -1.35
C GLU A 94 -26.20 12.60 -1.77
N ARG A 95 -26.16 13.87 -1.36
CA ARG A 95 -25.00 14.75 -1.60
C ARG A 95 -23.73 14.24 -0.93
N ARG A 96 -23.83 13.73 0.31
CA ARG A 96 -22.69 13.10 1.00
C ARG A 96 -22.22 11.83 0.28
N ALA A 97 -23.14 11.12 -0.36
CA ALA A 97 -22.82 9.92 -1.12
C ALA A 97 -22.26 10.21 -2.54
N LEU A 98 -22.35 11.44 -3.07
CA LEU A 98 -21.83 11.78 -4.40
C LEU A 98 -20.34 11.45 -4.53
N SER A 99 -19.53 11.75 -3.50
CA SER A 99 -18.10 11.44 -3.51
C SER A 99 -17.78 9.94 -3.50
N MET A 100 -18.75 9.10 -3.13
CA MET A 100 -18.61 7.64 -3.18
C MET A 100 -18.90 7.08 -4.58
N LYS A 101 -19.54 7.85 -5.46
CA LYS A 101 -19.87 7.47 -6.84
C LYS A 101 -18.76 7.88 -7.82
N TYR A 102 -17.52 7.54 -7.48
CA TYR A 102 -16.36 7.76 -8.33
C TYR A 102 -15.94 6.45 -9.02
N PRO A 103 -15.66 6.44 -10.33
CA PRO A 103 -15.78 7.58 -11.25
C PRO A 103 -17.24 7.85 -11.65
N PRO A 104 -17.60 9.10 -11.99
CA PRO A 104 -18.93 9.43 -12.49
C PRO A 104 -19.16 8.82 -13.88
N GLU A 105 -20.38 8.33 -14.13
CA GLU A 105 -20.76 7.66 -15.38
C GLU A 105 -21.24 8.62 -16.47
N THR A 106 -21.67 9.83 -16.10
CA THR A 106 -22.23 10.83 -17.01
C THR A 106 -21.58 12.19 -16.79
N MET A 107 -21.60 13.04 -17.82
CA MET A 107 -21.07 14.40 -17.72
C MET A 107 -21.77 15.22 -16.63
N ASP A 108 -23.09 15.11 -16.50
CA ASP A 108 -23.85 15.80 -15.45
C ASP A 108 -23.48 15.31 -14.05
N GLY A 109 -23.30 13.99 -13.87
CA GLY A 109 -22.82 13.43 -12.62
C GLY A 109 -21.41 13.88 -12.27
N ALA A 110 -20.53 14.04 -13.26
CA ALA A 110 -19.18 14.57 -13.07
C ALA A 110 -19.21 16.02 -12.61
N LYS A 111 -20.03 16.87 -13.25
CA LYS A 111 -20.21 18.28 -12.83
C LYS A 111 -20.75 18.37 -11.41
N ASP A 112 -21.79 17.60 -11.08
CA ASP A 112 -22.40 17.60 -9.75
C ASP A 112 -21.38 17.15 -8.67
N LEU A 113 -20.55 16.15 -8.98
CA LEU A 113 -19.45 15.70 -8.11
C LEU A 113 -18.38 16.79 -7.92
N VAL A 114 -17.93 17.43 -9.00
CA VAL A 114 -16.94 18.52 -8.95
C VAL A 114 -17.43 19.68 -8.08
N LEU A 115 -18.68 20.11 -8.26
CA LEU A 115 -19.30 21.15 -7.43
C LEU A 115 -19.30 20.73 -5.95
N GLN A 116 -19.71 19.50 -5.65
CA GLN A 116 -19.75 18.99 -4.28
C GLN A 116 -18.35 18.91 -3.63
N LEU A 117 -17.34 18.45 -4.37
CA LEU A 117 -15.95 18.40 -3.89
C LEU A 117 -15.41 19.78 -3.58
N TYR A 118 -15.72 20.77 -4.42
CA TYR A 118 -15.30 22.14 -4.19
C TYR A 118 -16.00 22.79 -2.99
N ALA A 119 -17.33 22.63 -2.86
CA ALA A 119 -18.04 23.10 -1.69
C ALA A 119 -17.49 22.48 -0.40
N ASN A 120 -17.13 21.20 -0.41
CA ASN A 120 -16.47 20.54 0.72
C ASN A 120 -15.07 21.10 1.01
N THR A 121 -14.32 21.43 -0.04
CA THR A 121 -12.99 22.06 0.08
C THR A 121 -13.11 23.44 0.72
N LEU A 122 -14.04 24.27 0.25
CA LEU A 122 -14.33 25.57 0.83
C LEU A 122 -14.75 25.43 2.30
N LYS A 123 -15.71 24.55 2.62
CA LYS A 123 -16.17 24.30 4.00
C LYS A 123 -15.07 23.79 4.93
N ARG A 124 -14.09 23.05 4.40
CA ARG A 124 -12.98 22.50 5.19
C ARG A 124 -11.93 23.56 5.52
N TYR A 125 -11.65 24.46 4.59
CA TYR A 125 -10.55 25.42 4.68
C TYR A 125 -11.01 26.87 4.84
N SER A 126 -12.26 27.06 5.26
CA SER A 126 -12.80 28.34 5.68
C SER A 126 -13.64 28.19 6.94
N LYS A 127 -13.76 29.29 7.69
CA LYS A 127 -14.71 29.43 8.80
C LYS A 127 -15.47 30.73 8.58
N ASP A 128 -16.79 30.69 8.68
CA ASP A 128 -17.66 31.85 8.49
C ASP A 128 -17.44 32.60 7.16
N GLY A 129 -17.00 31.88 6.12
CA GLY A 129 -16.68 32.45 4.81
C GLY A 129 -15.30 33.09 4.69
N GLU A 130 -14.48 33.02 5.73
CA GLU A 130 -13.10 33.50 5.73
C GLU A 130 -12.11 32.34 5.57
N PRO A 131 -11.10 32.45 4.70
CA PRO A 131 -10.12 31.38 4.50
C PRO A 131 -9.24 31.21 5.75
N THR A 132 -9.05 29.97 6.18
CA THR A 132 -8.07 29.66 7.23
C THR A 132 -6.64 29.88 6.71
N ILE A 133 -5.63 29.86 7.59
CA ILE A 133 -4.22 29.88 7.13
C ILE A 133 -3.94 28.77 6.10
N GLN A 134 -4.46 27.56 6.32
CA GLN A 134 -4.38 26.47 5.34
C GLN A 134 -5.14 26.80 4.05
N GLY A 135 -6.32 27.42 4.15
CA GLY A 135 -7.07 27.88 2.99
C GLY A 135 -6.28 28.88 2.16
N LYS A 136 -5.66 29.86 2.79
CA LYS A 136 -4.78 30.86 2.13
C LYS A 136 -3.61 30.18 1.42
N LEU A 137 -2.94 29.24 2.08
CA LEU A 137 -1.86 28.43 1.49
C LEU A 137 -2.32 27.65 0.24
N LEU A 138 -3.57 27.17 0.25
CA LEU A 138 -4.18 26.45 -0.86
C LEU A 138 -4.76 27.37 -1.95
N GLY A 139 -4.66 28.69 -1.79
CA GLY A 139 -5.11 29.67 -2.77
C GLY A 139 -6.55 30.15 -2.61
N LEU A 140 -7.14 30.03 -1.41
CA LEU A 140 -8.42 30.66 -1.07
C LEU A 140 -8.26 32.11 -0.56
N GLY A 141 -7.02 32.55 -0.33
CA GLY A 141 -6.68 33.93 0.02
C GLY A 141 -6.11 34.69 -1.19
N THR A 142 -5.40 35.79 -0.94
CA THR A 142 -4.72 36.50 -2.02
C THR A 142 -3.47 35.74 -2.49
N LYS A 143 -2.98 36.09 -3.68
CA LYS A 143 -1.76 35.51 -4.23
C LYS A 143 -0.54 35.81 -3.33
N GLU A 144 -0.47 37.02 -2.80
CA GLU A 144 0.60 37.50 -1.93
C GLU A 144 0.60 36.72 -0.60
N GLU A 145 -0.57 36.54 0.03
CA GLU A 145 -0.70 35.75 1.25
C GLU A 145 -0.21 34.31 1.05
N ARG A 146 -0.54 33.71 -0.11
CA ARG A 146 -0.11 32.36 -0.45
C ARG A 146 1.41 32.28 -0.63
N GLU A 147 1.99 33.19 -1.40
CA GLU A 147 3.43 33.23 -1.65
C GLU A 147 4.22 33.45 -0.36
N GLU A 148 3.74 34.33 0.51
CA GLU A 148 4.30 34.59 1.84
C GLU A 148 4.29 33.34 2.74
N LEU A 149 3.16 32.61 2.76
CA LEU A 149 3.03 31.37 3.54
C LEU A 149 3.86 30.21 2.99
N ILE A 150 4.01 30.11 1.66
CA ILE A 150 4.89 29.13 1.01
C ILE A 150 6.34 29.43 1.37
N ALA A 151 6.79 30.67 1.20
CA ALA A 151 8.16 31.08 1.52
C ALA A 151 8.51 30.81 2.99
N PHE A 152 7.56 31.07 3.90
CA PHE A 152 7.73 30.70 5.30
C PHE A 152 7.89 29.19 5.51
N LYS A 153 7.01 28.36 4.92
CA LYS A 153 7.12 26.89 5.04
C LYS A 153 8.44 26.36 4.48
N ASP A 154 8.89 26.90 3.36
CA ASP A 154 10.15 26.51 2.72
C ASP A 154 11.39 26.95 3.53
N SER A 155 11.25 27.98 4.38
CA SER A 155 12.32 28.42 5.29
C SER A 155 12.50 27.56 6.54
N LEU A 156 11.58 26.63 6.82
CA LEU A 156 11.65 25.78 8.00
C LEU A 156 12.77 24.74 7.84
N PRO A 157 13.43 24.32 8.95
CA PRO A 157 14.48 23.30 8.89
C PRO A 157 13.98 21.99 8.27
N GLU A 158 14.86 21.30 7.53
CA GLU A 158 14.58 19.95 7.05
C GLU A 158 14.30 19.00 8.22
N GLY A 159 13.25 18.18 8.10
CA GLY A 159 12.76 17.32 9.18
C GLY A 159 12.00 18.05 10.30
N ALA A 160 11.63 19.33 10.08
CA ALA A 160 10.71 20.06 10.95
C ALA A 160 9.43 19.25 11.19
N THR A 161 9.13 19.03 12.47
CA THR A 161 7.95 18.26 12.90
C THR A 161 6.97 19.22 13.58
N MET A 162 5.71 19.25 13.12
CA MET A 162 4.64 20.00 13.77
C MET A 162 3.91 19.13 14.79
N SER A 163 3.40 19.74 15.85
CA SER A 163 2.48 19.08 16.78
C SER A 163 1.01 19.32 16.38
N ASP A 164 0.09 18.76 17.16
CA ASP A 164 -1.34 19.07 17.05
C ASP A 164 -1.63 20.56 17.26
N VAL A 165 -0.80 21.26 18.04
CA VAL A 165 -0.93 22.72 18.21
C VAL A 165 -0.61 23.43 16.89
N GLY A 166 0.51 23.08 16.24
CA GLY A 166 0.86 23.59 14.92
C GLY A 166 -0.20 23.28 13.86
N ALA A 167 -0.76 22.07 13.88
CA ALA A 167 -1.85 21.68 13.00
C ALA A 167 -3.12 22.53 13.22
N ASN A 168 -3.46 22.84 14.48
CA ASN A 168 -4.61 23.69 14.80
C ASN A 168 -4.42 25.14 14.37
N LEU A 169 -3.19 25.68 14.40
CA LEU A 169 -2.88 27.03 13.91
C LEU A 169 -3.24 27.19 12.42
N LEU A 170 -3.05 26.15 11.62
CA LEU A 170 -3.41 26.15 10.19
C LEU A 170 -4.92 26.28 9.95
N LEU A 171 -5.76 25.96 10.94
CA LEU A 171 -7.22 26.01 10.86
C LEU A 171 -7.82 27.31 11.43
N ARG A 172 -6.99 28.27 11.83
CA ARG A 172 -7.41 29.56 12.40
C ARG A 172 -7.70 30.57 11.28
N THR A 173 -8.68 31.44 11.52
CA THR A 173 -9.03 32.60 10.67
C THR A 173 -8.76 33.92 11.39
N ASP A 174 -8.71 33.90 12.72
CA ASP A 174 -8.65 35.05 13.63
C ASP A 174 -7.23 35.48 14.00
N ILE A 175 -6.21 34.94 13.33
CA ILE A 175 -4.80 35.31 13.54
C ILE A 175 -4.21 35.87 12.25
N SER A 176 -3.31 36.84 12.40
CA SER A 176 -2.55 37.37 11.26
C SER A 176 -1.52 36.35 10.75
N ILE A 177 -1.06 36.49 9.52
CA ILE A 177 0.00 35.62 8.97
C ILE A 177 1.29 35.77 9.79
N GLU A 178 1.63 36.97 10.24
CA GLU A 178 2.81 37.21 11.09
C GLU A 178 2.70 36.54 12.46
N GLU A 179 1.53 36.63 13.11
CA GLU A 179 1.29 35.92 14.37
C GLU A 179 1.32 34.41 14.17
N PHE A 180 0.71 33.90 13.08
CA PHE A 180 0.79 32.50 12.70
C PHE A 180 2.25 32.04 12.54
N LYS A 181 3.08 32.75 11.77
CA LYS A 181 4.48 32.41 11.55
C LYS A 181 5.24 32.26 12.86
N LYS A 182 5.05 33.21 13.79
CA LYS A 182 5.69 33.18 15.11
C LYS A 182 5.28 31.95 15.92
N LEU A 183 3.97 31.73 16.09
CA LEU A 183 3.45 30.62 16.89
C LEU A 183 3.80 29.26 16.26
N TYR A 184 3.76 29.18 14.93
CA TYR A 184 4.09 27.96 14.20
C TYR A 184 5.58 27.64 14.28
N ALA A 185 6.47 28.64 14.16
CA ALA A 185 7.90 28.43 14.32
C ALA A 185 8.25 27.94 15.75
N GLU A 186 7.61 28.52 16.77
CA GLU A 186 7.77 28.08 18.17
C GLU A 186 7.33 26.61 18.36
N ASP A 187 6.19 26.22 17.79
CA ASP A 187 5.71 24.84 17.81
C ASP A 187 6.70 23.88 17.13
N ILE A 188 7.19 24.25 15.94
CA ILE A 188 8.16 23.47 15.18
C ILE A 188 9.46 23.30 15.96
N GLU A 189 10.00 24.37 16.55
CA GLU A 189 11.24 24.31 17.33
C GLU A 189 11.09 23.36 18.53
N LYS A 190 10.03 23.56 19.31
CA LYS A 190 9.74 22.75 20.50
C LYS A 190 9.53 21.29 20.16
N THR A 191 8.72 21.00 19.14
CA THR A 191 8.35 19.64 18.74
C THR A 191 9.53 18.92 18.09
N THR A 192 10.29 19.60 17.25
CA THR A 192 11.49 19.03 16.63
C THR A 192 12.56 18.71 17.68
N LYS A 193 12.76 19.59 18.67
CA LYS A 193 13.67 19.32 19.78
C LYS A 193 13.21 18.12 20.62
N ALA A 194 11.95 18.10 21.03
CA ALA A 194 11.39 16.98 21.80
C ALA A 194 11.47 15.65 21.04
N HIS A 195 11.22 15.66 19.72
CA HIS A 195 11.34 14.48 18.87
C HIS A 195 12.79 13.97 18.80
N LYS A 196 13.76 14.87 18.59
CA LYS A 196 15.20 14.51 18.59
C LYS A 196 15.64 13.93 19.92
N GLU A 197 15.21 14.51 21.04
CA GLU A 197 15.51 14.01 22.39
C GLU A 197 14.89 12.62 22.63
N ALA A 198 13.63 12.41 22.22
CA ALA A 198 12.97 11.11 22.33
C ALA A 198 13.68 10.03 21.51
N VAL A 199 14.06 10.34 20.26
CA VAL A 199 14.82 9.42 19.39
C VAL A 199 16.19 9.11 19.99
N ALA A 200 16.90 10.10 20.53
CA ALA A 200 18.19 9.90 21.18
C ALA A 200 18.07 8.98 22.40
N LYS A 201 17.04 9.18 23.23
CA LYS A 201 16.76 8.34 24.40
C LYS A 201 16.44 6.90 24.00
N ILE A 202 15.56 6.69 23.02
CA ILE A 202 15.24 5.35 22.49
C ILE A 202 16.50 4.67 21.95
N ASN A 203 17.34 5.39 21.20
CA ASN A 203 18.59 4.84 20.68
C ASN A 203 19.57 4.45 21.79
N GLN A 204 19.62 5.21 22.89
CA GLN A 204 20.42 4.86 24.06
C GLN A 204 19.88 3.61 24.76
N GLU A 205 18.58 3.56 25.05
CA GLU A 205 17.93 2.40 25.68
C GLU A 205 18.12 1.13 24.83
N MET A 206 18.04 1.24 23.50
CA MET A 206 18.31 0.14 22.57
C MET A 206 19.76 -0.33 22.62
N ARG A 207 20.75 0.58 22.76
CA ARG A 207 22.15 0.20 22.93
C ARG A 207 22.37 -0.54 24.25
N GLU A 208 21.85 0.00 25.34
CA GLU A 208 21.96 -0.62 26.67
C GLU A 208 21.30 -2.01 26.70
N TYR A 209 20.12 -2.15 26.09
CA TYR A 209 19.45 -3.43 25.93
C TYR A 209 20.30 -4.43 25.15
N ASN A 210 20.86 -4.02 24.01
CA ASN A 210 21.71 -4.88 23.18
C ASN A 210 23.00 -5.30 23.89
N GLU A 211 23.63 -4.40 24.64
CA GLU A 211 24.80 -4.69 25.46
C GLU A 211 24.49 -5.70 26.58
N ASN A 212 23.36 -5.51 27.28
CA ASN A 212 22.92 -6.45 28.32
C ASN A 212 22.59 -7.83 27.73
N LEU A 213 21.92 -7.88 26.57
CA LEU A 213 21.66 -9.12 25.86
C LEU A 213 22.96 -9.82 25.43
N ALA A 214 23.96 -9.06 24.97
CA ALA A 214 25.27 -9.59 24.61
C ALA A 214 26.01 -10.16 25.84
N LYS A 215 25.95 -9.48 27.00
CA LYS A 215 26.52 -9.97 28.27
C LYS A 215 25.83 -11.26 28.73
N GLN A 216 24.50 -11.32 28.74
CA GLN A 216 23.77 -12.54 29.07
C GLN A 216 24.14 -13.71 28.15
N ARG A 217 24.26 -13.47 26.85
CA ARG A 217 24.72 -14.48 25.89
C ARG A 217 26.16 -14.92 26.14
N ALA A 218 27.03 -14.01 26.57
CA ALA A 218 28.42 -14.34 26.91
C ALA A 218 28.53 -15.15 28.22
N GLU A 219 27.73 -14.82 29.24
CA GLU A 219 27.66 -15.54 30.51
C GLU A 219 26.98 -16.91 30.37
N ALA A 220 25.97 -17.02 29.51
CA ALA A 220 25.32 -18.27 29.16
C ALA A 220 26.15 -19.17 28.23
N LYS A 221 27.38 -18.75 27.84
CA LYS A 221 28.30 -19.63 27.12
C LYS A 221 28.58 -20.86 28.00
N PHE A 222 28.20 -22.01 27.45
CA PHE A 222 28.32 -23.34 28.03
C PHE A 222 29.66 -23.52 28.75
N LYS A 223 29.64 -23.70 30.07
CA LYS A 223 30.81 -24.21 30.80
C LYS A 223 30.94 -25.70 30.46
N PRO A 224 32.05 -26.16 29.86
CA PRO A 224 32.21 -27.58 29.59
C PRO A 224 32.12 -28.33 30.93
N ILE A 225 31.14 -29.22 31.04
CA ILE A 225 31.03 -30.13 32.18
C ILE A 225 32.28 -31.00 32.15
N GLN A 226 33.20 -30.79 33.09
CA GLN A 226 34.29 -31.74 33.31
C GLN A 226 33.70 -32.99 33.96
N ALA A 227 33.25 -33.92 33.13
CA ALA A 227 32.91 -35.26 33.57
C ALA A 227 34.20 -35.96 34.01
N THR A 228 34.41 -36.06 35.33
CA THR A 228 35.43 -36.97 35.86
C THR A 228 34.95 -38.39 35.60
N SER A 229 35.57 -39.05 34.62
CA SER A 229 35.29 -40.45 34.32
C SER A 229 35.52 -41.30 35.57
N LYS A 230 34.45 -41.89 36.11
CA LYS A 230 34.52 -42.93 37.14
C LYS A 230 34.66 -44.33 36.55
N SER A 231 34.96 -44.48 35.26
CA SER A 231 35.14 -45.81 34.70
C SER A 231 36.43 -46.42 35.26
N LYS A 232 36.29 -47.37 36.20
CA LYS A 232 37.31 -48.39 36.41
C LYS A 232 37.40 -49.16 35.11
N THR A 233 38.39 -48.87 34.29
CA THR A 233 38.75 -49.70 33.14
C THR A 233 39.02 -51.10 33.68
N TYR A 234 38.28 -52.10 33.17
CA TYR A 234 38.53 -53.50 33.52
C TYR A 234 40.00 -53.81 33.20
N VAL A 235 40.78 -54.14 34.22
CA VAL A 235 42.11 -54.73 34.03
C VAL A 235 41.86 -56.06 33.35
N ASP A 236 42.37 -56.21 32.13
CA ASP A 236 42.32 -57.44 31.34
C ASP A 236 43.12 -58.53 32.07
N LYS A 237 42.49 -59.14 33.07
CA LYS A 237 42.96 -60.37 33.68
C LYS A 237 42.75 -61.44 32.63
N ASP A 238 43.77 -62.23 32.36
CA ASP A 238 43.71 -63.31 31.39
C ASP A 238 42.82 -64.45 31.93
N ILE A 239 41.50 -64.21 31.93
CA ILE A 239 40.45 -65.07 32.51
C ILE A 239 40.58 -66.49 31.96
N ARG A 240 41.01 -66.62 30.70
CA ARG A 240 41.24 -67.90 30.04
C ARG A 240 42.33 -68.71 30.74
N ARG A 241 43.40 -68.05 31.18
CA ARG A 241 44.50 -68.71 31.90
C ARG A 241 44.07 -69.16 33.30
N GLU A 242 43.43 -68.28 34.08
CA GLU A 242 42.96 -68.62 35.43
C GLU A 242 41.92 -69.76 35.40
N PHE A 243 41.00 -69.72 34.43
CA PHE A 243 40.03 -70.79 34.23
C PHE A 243 40.71 -72.13 33.95
N PHE A 244 41.68 -72.15 33.03
CA PHE A 244 42.35 -73.38 32.63
C PHE A 244 43.19 -73.97 33.79
N GLU A 245 43.89 -73.14 34.54
CA GLU A 245 44.66 -73.59 35.72
C GLU A 245 43.74 -74.17 36.82
N ASN A 246 42.58 -73.55 37.06
CA ASN A 246 41.61 -74.05 38.03
C ASN A 246 40.93 -75.34 37.55
N PHE A 247 40.64 -75.44 36.25
CA PHE A 247 40.09 -76.65 35.63
C PHE A 247 41.03 -77.85 35.83
N LEU A 248 42.31 -77.71 35.47
CA LEU A 248 43.29 -78.79 35.64
C LEU A 248 43.47 -79.19 37.11
N LYS A 249 43.47 -78.21 38.04
CA LYS A 249 43.53 -78.50 39.49
C LYS A 249 42.30 -79.28 39.97
N ALA A 250 41.11 -78.94 39.48
CA ALA A 250 39.88 -79.62 39.85
C ALA A 250 39.85 -81.06 39.33
N GLU A 251 40.24 -81.29 38.08
CA GLU A 251 40.28 -82.63 37.49
C GLU A 251 41.33 -83.53 38.15
N ARG A 252 42.51 -83.00 38.50
CA ARG A 252 43.51 -83.75 39.25
C ARG A 252 42.99 -84.17 40.63
N LYS A 253 42.24 -83.30 41.31
CA LYS A 253 41.62 -83.60 42.62
C LYS A 253 40.53 -84.65 42.54
N LYS A 254 39.84 -84.76 41.39
CA LYS A 254 38.84 -85.81 41.15
C LYS A 254 39.47 -87.17 40.79
N GLY A 255 40.80 -87.26 40.71
CA GLY A 255 41.52 -88.47 40.37
C GLY A 255 41.67 -88.72 38.87
N THR A 256 41.31 -87.74 38.03
CA THR A 256 41.46 -87.83 36.56
C THR A 256 42.93 -87.69 36.17
N ASP A 257 43.41 -88.56 35.27
CA ASP A 257 44.78 -88.47 34.75
C ASP A 257 44.90 -87.28 33.79
N ILE A 258 45.62 -86.25 34.24
CA ILE A 258 45.86 -85.02 33.47
C ILE A 258 46.59 -85.32 32.16
N THR A 259 47.42 -86.36 32.13
CA THR A 259 48.17 -86.76 30.93
C THR A 259 47.24 -87.24 29.82
N GLU A 260 46.13 -87.90 30.18
CA GLU A 260 45.10 -88.32 29.24
C GLU A 260 44.31 -87.13 28.69
N ILE A 261 43.95 -86.17 29.56
CA ILE A 261 43.27 -84.91 29.17
C ILE A 261 44.15 -84.10 28.20
N LEU A 262 45.45 -83.95 28.50
CA LEU A 262 46.39 -83.24 27.64
C LEU A 262 46.58 -83.94 26.29
N ASN A 263 46.65 -85.27 26.27
CA ASN A 263 46.72 -86.05 25.03
C ASN A 263 45.45 -85.96 24.17
N GLN A 264 44.27 -85.91 24.78
CA GLN A 264 43.00 -85.68 24.06
C GLN A 264 42.96 -84.27 23.45
N LEU A 265 43.42 -83.25 24.18
CA LEU A 265 43.55 -81.89 23.68
C LEU A 265 44.57 -81.79 22.53
N ALA A 266 45.64 -82.60 22.58
CA ALA A 266 46.63 -82.70 21.51
C ALA A 266 46.06 -83.32 20.23
N LYS A 267 45.27 -84.40 20.36
CA LYS A 267 44.56 -85.05 19.24
C LYS A 267 43.53 -84.14 18.56
N LEU A 268 42.99 -83.16 19.28
CA LEU A 268 42.09 -82.13 18.73
C LEU A 268 42.84 -81.02 17.96
N GLY A 269 44.15 -81.15 17.77
CA GLY A 269 44.99 -80.26 16.95
C GLY A 269 45.22 -78.88 17.56
N LYS A 270 44.92 -78.69 18.86
CA LYS A 270 45.03 -77.39 19.55
C LYS A 270 46.24 -77.27 20.46
N PHE A 271 47.08 -78.30 20.52
CA PHE A 271 48.28 -78.35 21.36
C PHE A 271 49.22 -79.46 20.86
N ASP A 272 50.54 -79.26 20.84
CA ASP A 272 51.50 -80.33 20.49
C ASP A 272 52.13 -80.87 21.78
N VAL A 273 51.86 -82.13 22.11
CA VAL A 273 52.40 -82.81 23.32
C VAL A 273 53.56 -83.67 22.88
N LYS A 274 54.69 -83.04 22.61
CA LYS A 274 55.99 -83.71 22.64
C LYS A 274 56.74 -83.21 23.87
N ALA A 275 57.21 -84.16 24.66
CA ALA A 275 57.99 -83.96 25.88
C ALA A 275 59.33 -83.28 25.59
#